data_AF-A0A925DBM1-F1
#
_entry.id   AF-A0A925DBM1-F1
#
_cell.length_a   1.000
_cell.length_b   1.000
_cell.length_c   1.000
_cell.angle_alpha   90.00
_cell.angle_beta   90.00
_cell.angle_gamma   90.00
#
_symmetry.space_group_name_H-M   'P 1'
#
loop_
_entity.id
_entity.type
_entity.pdbx_description
1 polymer ?
#
loop_
_entity_poly.entity_id
_entity_poly.type
_entity_poly.pdbx_seq_one_letter_code
_entity_poly.pdbx_strand_id
1 'polypeptide(L)' 'MKPLTTGQVRQFGEVSYTTVQQWCDYGLLKGYKLPSGYRRFEVLDVVEFFQANGMPVSEELLAMSQEEK' A
#
# COMPACT_ATOMS: atom_id res chain seq x y z
N MET A 1 -12.77 -4.05 4.84
CA MET A 1 -11.48 -4.14 4.11
C MET A 1 -10.35 -4.78 4.94
N LYS A 2 -9.47 -5.59 4.31
CA LYS A 2 -8.25 -6.15 4.95
C LYS A 2 -7.03 -5.26 4.62
N PRO A 3 -6.20 -4.88 5.61
CA PRO A 3 -5.04 -4.03 5.38
C PRO A 3 -3.88 -4.78 4.71
N LEU A 4 -3.24 -4.12 3.74
CA LEU A 4 -2.12 -4.63 2.98
C LEU A 4 -0.86 -4.68 3.82
N THR A 5 -0.03 -5.69 3.56
CA THR A 5 1.33 -5.73 4.09
C THR A 5 2.28 -4.97 3.18
N THR A 6 3.42 -4.55 3.71
CA THR A 6 4.53 -3.99 2.91
C THR A 6 4.91 -4.90 1.74
N GLY A 7 4.81 -6.23 1.91
CA GLY A 7 5.09 -7.21 0.86
C GLY A 7 4.08 -7.15 -0.29
N GLN A 8 2.80 -7.00 0.03
CA GLN A 8 1.75 -6.85 -0.99
C GLN A 8 1.87 -5.52 -1.73
N VAL A 9 2.09 -4.42 -1.02
CA VAL A 9 2.26 -3.08 -1.65
C VAL A 9 3.40 -3.09 -2.67
N ARG A 10 4.52 -3.75 -2.33
CA ARG A 10 5.65 -3.90 -3.25
C ARG A 10 5.29 -4.69 -4.50
N GLN A 11 4.46 -5.73 -4.37
CA GLN A 11 4.06 -6.60 -5.47
C GLN A 11 3.16 -5.85 -6.43
N PHE A 12 2.25 -5.03 -5.92
CA PHE A 12 1.33 -4.23 -6.75
C PHE A 12 2.02 -3.05 -7.44
N GLY A 13 3.00 -2.41 -6.79
CA GLY A 13 3.70 -1.27 -7.37
C GLY A 13 4.95 -1.61 -8.14
N GLU A 14 5.31 -2.89 -8.25
CA GLU A 14 6.59 -3.35 -8.80
C GLU A 14 7.80 -2.59 -8.20
N VAL A 15 7.68 -2.17 -6.95
CA VAL A 15 8.70 -1.38 -6.24
C VAL A 15 9.49 -2.23 -5.24
N SER A 16 10.67 -1.73 -4.88
CA SER A 16 11.50 -2.37 -3.86
C SER A 16 10.90 -2.21 -2.45
N TYR A 17 11.15 -3.19 -1.57
CA TYR A 17 10.68 -3.14 -0.17
C TYR A 17 11.21 -1.89 0.56
N THR A 18 12.45 -1.50 0.27
CA THR A 18 13.08 -0.26 0.77
C THR A 18 12.32 0.99 0.35
N THR A 19 11.78 1.02 -0.87
CA THR A 19 10.98 2.15 -1.36
C THR A 19 9.70 2.29 -0.55
N VAL A 20 8.98 1.19 -0.30
CA VAL A 20 7.76 1.19 0.52
C VAL A 20 8.06 1.58 1.97
N GLN A 21 9.17 1.09 2.53
CA GLN A 21 9.61 1.50 3.87
C GLN A 21 9.94 2.99 3.93
N GLN A 22 10.66 3.51 2.95
CA GLN A 22 10.98 4.93 2.86
C GLN A 22 9.72 5.77 2.74
N TRP A 23 8.74 5.40 1.91
CA TRP A 23 7.48 6.14 1.85
C TRP A 23 6.76 6.20 3.20
N CYS A 24 6.82 5.12 3.97
CA CYS A 24 6.26 5.11 5.32
C CYS A 24 7.10 5.94 6.31
N ASP A 25 8.43 5.95 6.18
CA ASP A 25 9.35 6.72 7.02
C ASP A 25 9.24 8.24 6.75
N TYR A 26 9.16 8.62 5.48
CA TYR A 26 8.92 9.99 5.03
C TYR A 26 7.47 10.46 5.23
N GLY A 27 6.55 9.59 5.63
CA GLY A 27 5.13 9.92 5.80
C GLY A 27 4.37 10.18 4.51
N LEU A 28 4.93 9.76 3.36
CA LEU A 28 4.29 9.83 2.05
C LEU A 28 3.16 8.81 1.92
N LEU A 29 3.35 7.62 2.48
CA LEU A 29 2.36 6.55 2.49
C LEU A 29 1.86 6.34 3.92
N LYS A 30 0.55 6.54 4.11
CA LYS A 30 -0.11 6.31 5.39
C LYS A 30 -0.16 4.81 5.68
N GLY A 31 0.71 4.40 6.58
CA GLY A 31 0.75 3.04 7.11
C GLY A 31 0.88 3.08 8.62
N TYR A 32 0.21 2.15 9.28
CA TYR A 32 0.29 1.99 10.73
C TYR A 32 1.14 0.77 11.07
N LYS A 33 1.92 0.90 12.14
CA LYS A 33 2.77 -0.17 12.66
C LYS A 33 2.01 -0.92 13.73
N LEU A 34 1.88 -2.24 13.60
CA LEU A 34 1.37 -3.09 14.66
C LEU A 34 2.43 -3.28 15.75
N PRO A 35 2.02 -3.55 17.00
CA PRO A 35 2.94 -3.83 18.11
C PRO A 35 3.86 -5.03 17.82
N SER A 36 3.46 -5.95 16.94
CA SER A 36 4.29 -7.07 16.46
C SER A 36 5.42 -6.67 15.49
N GLY A 37 5.55 -5.38 15.14
CA GLY A 37 6.61 -4.88 14.23
C GLY A 37 6.25 -4.86 12.75
N TYR A 38 5.15 -5.50 12.35
CA TYR A 38 4.65 -5.46 10.97
C TYR A 38 3.98 -4.11 10.65
N ARG A 39 4.12 -3.66 9.40
CA ARG A 39 3.44 -2.46 8.89
C ARG A 39 2.23 -2.87 8.05
N ARG A 40 1.16 -2.11 8.21
CA ARG A 40 -0.11 -2.28 7.53
C ARG A 40 -0.49 -0.98 6.82
N PHE A 41 -1.04 -1.13 5.63
CA PHE A 41 -1.46 -0.03 4.77
C PHE A 41 -2.90 -0.25 4.37
N GLU A 42 -3.71 0.80 4.42
CA GLU A 42 -5.06 0.69 3.87
C GLU A 42 -4.99 0.59 2.35
N VAL A 43 -5.90 -0.18 1.76
CA VAL A 43 -5.95 -0.34 0.30
C VAL A 43 -6.18 1.02 -0.37
N LEU A 44 -7.09 1.82 0.19
CA LEU A 44 -7.41 3.16 -0.30
C LEU A 44 -6.19 4.08 -0.28
N ASP A 45 -5.46 4.16 0.84
CA ASP A 45 -4.25 5.01 0.94
C ASP A 45 -3.19 4.64 -0.11
N VAL A 46 -2.99 3.34 -0.37
CA VAL A 46 -2.03 2.87 -1.38
C VAL A 46 -2.50 3.22 -2.79
N VAL A 47 -3.79 2.99 -3.08
CA VAL A 47 -4.40 3.31 -4.37
C VAL A 47 -4.37 4.82 -4.65
N GLU A 48 -4.71 5.65 -3.67
CA GLU A 48 -4.62 7.11 -3.75
C GLU A 48 -3.17 7.56 -3.95
N PHE A 49 -2.23 7.00 -3.19
CA PHE A 49 -0.81 7.31 -3.34
C PHE A 49 -0.30 6.95 -4.75
N PHE A 50 -0.69 5.79 -5.28
CA PHE A 50 -0.23 5.36 -6.60
C PHE A 50 -0.83 6.23 -7.70
N GLN A 51 -2.14 6.51 -7.64
CA GLN A 51 -2.80 7.40 -8.60
C GLN A 51 -2.21 8.81 -8.57
N ALA A 52 -1.96 9.37 -7.37
CA ALA A 52 -1.38 10.70 -7.21
C ALA A 52 0.05 10.80 -7.79
N ASN A 53 0.81 9.70 -7.76
CA ASN A 53 2.15 9.61 -8.33
C ASN A 53 2.17 9.12 -9.79
N GLY A 54 1.02 8.82 -10.40
CA GLY A 54 0.94 8.29 -11.76
C GLY A 54 1.54 6.88 -11.91
N MET A 55 1.57 6.09 -10.83
CA MET A 55 2.07 4.73 -10.82
C MET A 55 0.99 3.75 -11.31
N PRO A 56 1.37 2.66 -12.00
CA PRO A 56 0.44 1.62 -12.39
C PRO A 56 -0.12 0.92 -11.14
N VAL A 57 -1.43 1.03 -10.94
CA VAL A 57 -2.16 0.32 -9.89
C VAL A 57 -2.62 -1.02 -10.47
N SER A 58 -2.22 -2.14 -9.88
CA SER A 58 -2.71 -3.46 -10.33
C SER A 58 -4.23 -3.57 -10.18
N GLU A 59 -4.88 -4.25 -11.12
CA GLU A 59 -6.33 -4.51 -11.07
C GLU A 59 -6.73 -5.28 -9.80
N GLU A 60 -5.89 -6.17 -9.28
CA GLU A 60 -6.12 -6.83 -7.99
C GLU A 60 -6.24 -5.83 -6.83
N LEU A 61 -5.39 -4.81 -6.82
CA LEU A 61 -5.39 -3.79 -5.77
C LEU A 61 -6.66 -2.92 -5.85
N LEU A 62 -7.07 -2.57 -7.07
CA LEU A 62 -8.34 -1.88 -7.33
C LEU A 62 -9.54 -2.76 -6.94
N ALA A 63 -9.52 -4.04 -7.28
CA ALA A 63 -10.56 -5.00 -6.90
C ALA A 63 -10.66 -5.12 -5.38
N MET A 64 -9.54 -5.21 -4.65
CA MET A 64 -9.51 -5.21 -3.19
C MET A 64 -10.06 -3.92 -2.56
N SER A 65 -10.00 -2.78 -3.28
CA SER A 65 -10.62 -1.52 -2.86
C SER A 65 -12.13 -1.48 -3.13
N GLN A 66 -12.62 -2.35 -4.02
CA GLN A 66 -14.02 -2.41 -4.47
C GLN A 66 -14.76 -3.67 -3.95
N GLU A 67 -14.06 -4.62 -3.34
CA GLU A 67 -14.63 -5.85 -2.81
C GLU A 67 -15.24 -5.62 -1.42
N GLU A 68 -16.28 -4.80 -1.37
CA GLU A 68 -17.38 -4.87 -0.40
C GLU A 68 -18.68 -4.54 -1.14
N LYS A 69 -19.36 -5.58 -1.62
CA LYS A 69 -20.83 -5.60 -1.72
C LYS A 69 -21.37 -6.86 -1.08
#